data_AF-A0A6P3YH49-F1
#
_entry.id   AF-A0A6P3YH49-F1
#
_cell.length_a   1.000
_cell.length_b   1.000
_cell.length_c   1.000
_cell.angle_alpha   90.00
_cell.angle_beta   90.00
_cell.angle_gamma   90.00
#
_symmetry.space_group_name_H-M   'P 1'
#
loop_
_entity.id
_entity.type
_entity.pdbx_description
1 polymer ?
#
loop_
_entity_poly.entity_id
_entity_poly.type
_entity_poly.pdbx_seq_one_letter_code
_entity_poly.pdbx_strand_id
1 'polypeptide(L)'
;MLCVECKSRISDSYNIPVCVMYVCINCGAECKELFRRYCPSVLKVLKCEECGLSADKYIEYDPVLVFVDLILIEKPAYRHLLYNSDFKSYWKLSIILWLAESSRAWSSCEMSKAELAASETVHNDALQDRCNFYNLLLHTALAFAAFVFAVITVTEFRWLIARKKPYKYNVRDLSRALTAGGCGKLLGMLGIVWRHIASGPYYVLIQGYTVLCLLTAYSVVCKTGKGGSLIGLISGFLLYGYICTSTLKLHLIIPNITLT
;
A
#
# COMPACT_ATOMS: atom_id res chain seq x y z
N MET A 1 30.20 -27.64 -27.88
CA MET A 1 30.60 -26.35 -28.47
C MET A 1 30.26 -25.27 -27.45
N LEU A 2 31.04 -25.21 -26.36
CA LEU A 2 30.84 -24.30 -25.25
C LEU A 2 31.51 -22.96 -25.61
N CYS A 3 30.80 -21.85 -25.43
CA CYS A 3 31.25 -20.47 -25.69
C CYS A 3 32.70 -20.20 -25.27
N VAL A 4 33.62 -20.25 -26.25
CA VAL A 4 35.00 -19.76 -26.11
C VAL A 4 35.06 -18.24 -26.30
N GLU A 5 34.01 -17.62 -26.87
CA GLU A 5 33.96 -16.17 -27.15
C GLU A 5 33.82 -15.25 -25.92
N CYS A 6 33.53 -15.77 -24.73
CA CYS A 6 33.16 -14.91 -23.59
C CYS A 6 34.36 -14.36 -22.79
N LYS A 7 35.61 -14.67 -23.19
CA LYS A 7 36.83 -14.29 -22.44
C LYS A 7 37.47 -12.98 -22.91
N SER A 8 37.08 -12.44 -24.07
CA SER A 8 37.77 -11.29 -24.70
C SER A 8 37.07 -9.94 -24.51
N ARG A 9 35.99 -9.85 -23.73
CA ARG A 9 35.32 -8.57 -23.40
C ARG A 9 35.27 -8.30 -21.89
N ILE A 10 36.33 -8.71 -21.19
CA ILE A 10 36.57 -8.46 -19.76
C ILE A 10 37.65 -7.37 -19.65
N SER A 11 37.32 -6.16 -20.09
CA SER A 11 38.18 -4.98 -19.89
C SER A 11 37.45 -3.75 -20.41
N ASP A 12 36.32 -3.39 -19.81
CA ASP A 12 35.78 -2.01 -19.82
C ASP A 12 34.48 -1.98 -19.01
N SER A 13 34.63 -1.88 -17.69
CA SER A 13 33.74 -1.13 -16.76
C SER A 13 34.16 -1.43 -15.32
N TYR A 14 35.42 -1.07 -14.99
CA TYR A 14 35.73 -0.69 -13.61
C TYR A 14 35.00 0.62 -13.35
N ASN A 15 33.79 0.52 -12.80
CA ASN A 15 33.13 1.57 -12.07
C ASN A 15 32.49 0.90 -10.85
N ILE A 16 33.26 0.81 -9.76
CA ILE A 16 32.65 0.66 -8.44
C ILE A 16 32.13 2.05 -8.08
N PRO A 17 30.80 2.24 -8.04
CA PRO A 17 30.29 3.03 -6.92
C PRO A 17 28.98 2.48 -6.36
N VAL A 18 28.88 2.52 -5.03
CA VAL A 18 27.75 2.16 -4.17
C VAL A 18 27.60 0.65 -3.94
N CYS A 19 27.97 0.19 -2.73
CA CYS A 19 27.49 -1.10 -2.20
C CYS A 19 25.96 -1.00 -2.05
N VAL A 20 25.22 -1.31 -3.12
CA VAL A 20 23.76 -1.43 -3.04
C VAL A 20 23.45 -2.66 -2.20
N MET A 21 22.97 -2.42 -0.98
CA MET A 21 22.67 -3.49 -0.02
C MET A 21 21.28 -4.05 -0.27
N TYR A 22 21.22 -5.10 -1.07
CA TYR A 22 20.00 -5.86 -1.33
C TYR A 22 19.55 -6.68 -0.12
N VAL A 23 18.32 -7.18 -0.17
CA VAL A 23 17.73 -7.98 0.92
C VAL A 23 17.17 -9.28 0.34
N CYS A 24 17.50 -10.42 0.95
CA CYS A 24 16.89 -11.69 0.56
C CYS A 24 15.37 -11.67 0.79
N ILE A 25 14.60 -12.05 -0.22
CA ILE A 25 13.13 -12.06 -0.15
C ILE A 25 12.60 -13.09 0.87
N ASN A 26 13.36 -14.13 1.19
CA ASN A 26 12.94 -15.24 2.05
C ASN A 26 13.27 -15.03 3.54
N CYS A 27 14.53 -14.74 3.86
CA CYS A 27 14.95 -14.55 5.25
C CYS A 27 15.07 -13.07 5.67
N GLY A 28 15.15 -12.12 4.73
CA GLY A 28 15.36 -10.71 5.05
C GLY A 28 16.80 -10.35 5.47
N ALA A 29 17.74 -11.28 5.29
CA ALA A 29 19.18 -11.05 5.44
C ALA A 29 19.71 -10.18 4.30
N GLU A 30 20.83 -9.51 4.55
CA GLU A 30 21.44 -8.62 3.56
C GLU A 30 22.24 -9.42 2.54
N CYS A 31 22.20 -8.98 1.28
CA CYS A 31 22.89 -9.64 0.18
C CYS A 31 23.70 -8.60 -0.59
N LYS A 32 24.97 -8.93 -0.88
CA LYS A 32 25.86 -8.05 -1.66
C LYS A 32 25.50 -8.05 -3.14
N GLU A 33 25.13 -9.21 -3.67
CA GLU A 33 24.71 -9.41 -5.05
C GLU A 33 23.47 -10.31 -5.06
N LEU A 34 22.46 -9.97 -5.87
CA LEU A 34 21.28 -10.83 -6.06
C LEU A 34 21.40 -11.75 -7.29
N PHE A 35 22.15 -11.32 -8.29
CA PHE A 35 22.32 -12.05 -9.54
C PHE A 35 23.70 -11.80 -10.15
N ARG A 36 24.16 -12.74 -10.97
CA ARG A 36 25.30 -12.54 -11.87
C ARG A 36 24.82 -12.60 -13.30
N ARG A 37 25.17 -11.58 -14.07
CA ARG A 37 24.91 -11.54 -15.51
C ARG A 37 26.12 -12.13 -16.22
N TYR A 38 25.93 -13.27 -16.88
CA TYR A 38 26.98 -13.91 -17.69
C TYR A 38 27.02 -13.34 -19.11
N CYS A 39 25.84 -13.10 -19.69
CA CYS A 39 25.65 -12.49 -21.01
C CYS A 39 24.40 -11.58 -20.96
N PRO A 40 24.17 -10.69 -21.95
CA PRO A 40 22.99 -9.81 -21.96
C PRO A 40 21.66 -10.56 -21.79
N SER A 41 21.58 -11.79 -22.33
CA SER A 41 20.41 -12.67 -22.28
C SER A 41 20.43 -13.72 -21.15
N VAL A 42 21.56 -13.90 -20.45
CA VAL A 42 21.71 -14.94 -19.42
C VAL A 42 22.06 -14.30 -18.09
N LEU A 43 21.06 -14.24 -17.23
CA LEU A 43 21.15 -13.82 -15.84
C LEU A 43 20.98 -15.06 -14.96
N LYS A 44 21.78 -15.17 -13.90
CA LYS A 44 21.67 -16.24 -12.92
C LYS A 44 21.46 -15.64 -11.54
N VAL A 45 20.30 -15.94 -10.95
CA VAL A 45 20.01 -15.56 -9.57
C VAL A 45 20.93 -16.33 -8.60
N LEU A 46 21.48 -15.60 -7.64
CA LEU A 46 22.35 -16.15 -6.61
C LEU A 46 21.53 -16.71 -5.45
N LYS A 47 22.13 -17.63 -4.71
CA LYS A 47 21.55 -18.16 -3.48
C LYS A 47 21.97 -17.29 -2.30
N CYS A 48 21.08 -17.12 -1.34
CA CYS A 48 21.37 -16.44 -0.08
C CYS A 48 22.29 -17.32 0.77
N GLU A 49 23.34 -16.73 1.34
CA GLU A 49 24.31 -17.44 2.19
C GLU A 49 23.68 -17.92 3.51
N GLU A 50 22.69 -17.18 4.03
CA GLU A 50 22.03 -17.50 5.31
C GLU A 50 20.99 -18.61 5.20
N CYS A 51 20.14 -18.60 4.16
CA CYS A 51 19.04 -19.56 4.03
C CYS A 51 19.20 -20.59 2.91
N GLY A 52 20.22 -20.45 2.05
CA GLY A 52 20.49 -21.37 0.94
C GLY A 52 19.47 -21.33 -0.22
N LEU A 53 18.37 -20.59 -0.07
CA LEU A 53 17.35 -20.39 -1.10
C LEU A 53 17.77 -19.33 -2.11
N SER A 54 17.09 -19.28 -3.26
CA SER A 54 17.26 -18.19 -4.25
C SER A 54 17.05 -16.83 -3.58
N ALA A 55 18.01 -15.92 -3.70
CA ALA A 55 18.03 -14.65 -2.98
C ALA A 55 16.86 -13.75 -3.39
N ASP A 56 16.56 -13.69 -4.69
CA ASP A 56 15.40 -13.00 -5.24
C ASP A 56 14.99 -13.57 -6.60
N LYS A 57 13.90 -14.34 -6.64
CA LYS A 57 13.36 -14.91 -7.89
C LYS A 57 12.63 -13.88 -8.77
N TYR A 58 12.18 -12.76 -8.21
CA TYR A 58 11.29 -11.82 -8.89
C TYR A 58 12.00 -10.89 -9.87
N ILE A 59 13.33 -10.87 -9.87
CA ILE A 59 14.15 -10.07 -10.80
C ILE A 59 13.91 -10.50 -12.25
N GLU A 60 13.60 -11.77 -12.47
CA GLU A 60 13.29 -12.32 -13.80
C GLU A 60 11.82 -12.18 -14.17
N TYR A 61 10.95 -11.85 -13.21
CA TYR A 61 9.51 -11.84 -13.41
C TYR A 61 9.04 -10.47 -13.92
N ASP A 62 7.98 -10.49 -14.71
CA ASP A 62 7.29 -9.26 -15.09
C ASP A 62 6.67 -8.61 -13.83
N PRO A 63 6.74 -7.27 -13.66
CA PRO A 63 6.08 -6.54 -12.58
C PRO A 63 4.61 -6.91 -12.35
N VAL A 64 3.87 -7.33 -13.38
CA VAL A 64 2.47 -7.77 -13.23
C VAL A 64 2.36 -9.04 -12.38
N LEU A 65 3.27 -10.00 -12.52
CA LEU A 65 3.28 -11.21 -11.69
C LEU A 65 3.64 -10.89 -10.24
N VAL A 66 4.62 -10.00 -10.05
CA VAL A 66 4.97 -9.49 -8.72
C VAL A 66 3.77 -8.82 -8.05
N PHE A 67 2.97 -8.09 -8.82
CA PHE A 67 1.76 -7.43 -8.32
C PHE A 67 0.67 -8.43 -7.92
N VAL A 68 0.49 -9.53 -8.65
CA VAL A 68 -0.42 -10.60 -8.25
C VAL A 68 0.01 -11.23 -6.93
N ASP A 69 1.29 -11.55 -6.78
CA ASP A 69 1.82 -12.11 -5.53
C ASP A 69 1.73 -11.10 -4.36
N LEU A 70 1.85 -9.81 -4.65
CA LEU A 70 1.61 -8.74 -3.67
C LEU A 70 0.17 -8.74 -3.15
N ILE A 71 -0.80 -8.89 -4.07
CA ILE A 71 -2.21 -9.04 -3.72
C ILE A 71 -2.36 -10.29 -2.86
N LEU A 72 -1.79 -11.44 -3.25
CA LEU A 72 -1.84 -12.70 -2.50
C LEU A 72 -1.16 -12.69 -1.11
N ILE A 73 -0.70 -11.53 -0.63
CA ILE A 73 -0.11 -11.35 0.71
C ILE A 73 1.24 -12.09 0.84
N GLU A 74 1.91 -12.36 -0.29
CA GLU A 74 3.22 -13.01 -0.30
C GLU A 74 4.30 -12.04 0.22
N LYS A 75 4.78 -12.27 1.45
CA LYS A 75 5.87 -11.47 2.05
C LYS A 75 7.11 -11.34 1.15
N PRO A 76 7.52 -12.36 0.37
CA PRO A 76 8.64 -12.22 -0.55
C PRO A 76 8.41 -11.12 -1.61
N ALA A 77 7.19 -10.95 -2.12
CA ALA A 77 6.86 -9.92 -3.10
C ALA A 77 6.97 -8.51 -2.50
N TYR A 78 6.49 -8.32 -1.27
CA TYR A 78 6.66 -7.06 -0.54
C TYR A 78 8.14 -6.70 -0.34
N ARG A 79 8.99 -7.67 0.01
CA ARG A 79 10.44 -7.45 0.18
C ARG A 79 11.14 -7.10 -1.12
N HIS A 80 10.80 -7.79 -2.21
CA HIS A 80 11.30 -7.45 -3.54
C HIS A 80 10.92 -6.02 -3.91
N LEU A 81 9.63 -5.66 -3.84
CA LEU A 81 9.13 -4.35 -4.21
C LEU A 81 9.77 -3.21 -3.39
N LEU A 82 9.96 -3.42 -2.08
CA LEU A 82 10.48 -2.38 -1.19
C LEU A 82 12.00 -2.20 -1.25
N TYR A 83 12.77 -3.30 -1.38
CA TYR A 83 14.22 -3.26 -1.16
C TYR A 83 15.07 -3.65 -2.38
N ASN A 84 14.52 -4.43 -3.32
CA ASN A 84 15.28 -4.95 -4.46
C ASN A 84 14.79 -4.42 -5.81
N SER A 85 13.65 -3.73 -5.84
CA SER A 85 13.04 -3.18 -7.05
C SER A 85 13.30 -1.69 -7.19
N ASP A 86 13.62 -1.24 -8.41
CA ASP A 86 13.74 0.17 -8.77
C ASP A 86 12.38 0.85 -9.05
N PHE A 87 11.30 0.35 -8.45
CA PHE A 87 9.96 0.91 -8.66
C PHE A 87 9.90 2.35 -8.15
N LYS A 88 9.90 3.33 -9.06
CA LYS A 88 9.84 4.77 -8.72
C LYS A 88 8.42 5.34 -8.67
N SER A 89 7.46 4.64 -9.26
CA SER A 89 6.10 5.14 -9.52
C SER A 89 5.12 4.98 -8.35
N TYR A 90 5.60 5.00 -7.11
CA TYR A 90 4.75 4.91 -5.91
C TYR A 90 3.69 6.01 -5.84
N TRP A 91 4.03 7.23 -6.25
CA TRP A 91 3.09 8.35 -6.28
C TRP A 91 1.91 8.10 -7.23
N LYS A 92 2.16 7.44 -8.38
CA LYS A 92 1.09 7.05 -9.32
C LYS A 92 0.16 6.02 -8.67
N LEU A 93 0.72 5.04 -7.97
CA LEU A 93 -0.08 4.07 -7.21
C LEU A 93 -0.92 4.76 -6.13
N SER A 94 -0.36 5.73 -5.39
CA SER A 94 -1.12 6.50 -4.41
C SER A 94 -2.31 7.24 -5.04
N ILE A 95 -2.13 7.85 -6.22
CA ILE A 95 -3.22 8.51 -6.95
C ILE A 95 -4.29 7.50 -7.35
N ILE A 96 -3.89 6.33 -7.89
CA ILE A 96 -4.84 5.28 -8.29
C ILE A 96 -5.64 4.78 -7.07
N LEU A 97 -4.98 4.56 -5.92
CA LEU A 97 -5.64 4.12 -4.69
C LEU A 97 -6.63 5.15 -4.15
N TRP A 98 -6.26 6.43 -4.22
CA TRP A 98 -7.13 7.53 -3.84
C TRP A 98 -8.37 7.61 -4.75
N LEU A 99 -8.17 7.57 -6.07
CA LEU A 99 -9.28 7.55 -7.02
C LEU A 99 -10.19 6.34 -6.84
N ALA A 100 -9.63 5.17 -6.52
CA ALA A 100 -10.36 3.94 -6.22
C ALA A 100 -11.18 4.01 -4.91
N GLU A 101 -10.76 4.82 -3.94
CA GLU A 101 -11.55 5.11 -2.74
C GLU A 101 -12.65 6.12 -3.04
N SER A 102 -12.32 7.18 -3.78
CA SER A 102 -13.27 8.21 -4.18
C SER A 102 -14.41 7.63 -5.02
N SER A 103 -14.11 6.77 -5.99
CA SER A 103 -15.11 6.10 -6.83
C SER A 103 -16.04 5.18 -6.03
N ARG A 104 -15.50 4.45 -5.05
CA ARG A 104 -16.30 3.61 -4.13
C ARG A 104 -17.21 4.45 -3.24
N ALA A 105 -16.68 5.55 -2.71
CA ALA A 105 -17.48 6.45 -1.90
C ALA A 105 -18.59 7.09 -2.75
N TRP A 106 -18.28 7.45 -4.01
CA TRP A 106 -19.24 8.03 -4.95
C TRP A 106 -20.38 7.05 -5.24
N SER A 107 -20.06 5.80 -5.58
CA SER A 107 -21.08 4.78 -5.87
C SER A 107 -21.98 4.51 -4.66
N SER A 108 -21.43 4.55 -3.44
CA SER A 108 -22.22 4.40 -2.22
C SER A 108 -23.17 5.58 -1.99
N CYS A 109 -22.73 6.80 -2.33
CA CYS A 109 -23.55 8.01 -2.25
C CYS A 109 -24.73 7.95 -3.24
N GLU A 110 -24.46 7.55 -4.48
CA GLU A 110 -25.49 7.39 -5.52
C GLU A 110 -26.54 6.35 -5.13
N MET A 111 -26.13 5.24 -4.52
CA MET A 111 -27.08 4.23 -4.04
C MET A 111 -27.96 4.76 -2.91
N SER A 112 -27.38 5.50 -1.95
CA SER A 112 -28.14 6.14 -0.87
C SER A 112 -29.12 7.21 -1.40
N LYS A 113 -28.73 7.99 -2.42
CA LYS A 113 -29.66 8.93 -3.10
C LYS A 113 -30.84 8.19 -3.72
N ALA A 114 -30.59 7.06 -4.39
CA ALA A 114 -31.66 6.28 -5.02
C ALA A 114 -32.67 5.72 -4.00
N GLU A 115 -32.19 5.29 -2.83
CA GLU A 115 -33.04 4.83 -1.73
C GLU A 115 -33.86 5.98 -1.11
N LEU A 116 -33.24 7.14 -0.88
CA LEU A 116 -33.94 8.31 -0.32
C LEU A 116 -34.94 8.93 -1.32
N ALA A 117 -34.65 8.93 -2.62
CA ALA A 117 -35.59 9.39 -3.64
C ALA A 117 -36.86 8.54 -3.69
N ALA A 118 -36.79 7.27 -3.28
CA ALA A 118 -37.97 6.41 -3.13
C ALA A 118 -38.78 6.69 -1.84
N SER A 119 -38.22 7.41 -0.87
CA SER A 119 -38.90 7.88 0.35
C SER A 119 -39.05 9.39 0.33
N GLU A 120 -40.12 9.89 -0.32
CA GLU A 120 -40.51 11.30 -0.45
C GLU A 120 -40.26 12.13 0.83
N THR A 121 -39.09 12.74 0.99
CA THR A 121 -38.79 13.66 2.10
C THR A 121 -37.80 14.77 1.73
N VAL A 122 -38.07 15.94 2.29
CA VAL A 122 -37.64 17.31 1.96
C VAL A 122 -36.16 17.63 2.33
N HIS A 123 -35.23 16.67 2.33
CA HIS A 123 -33.83 16.91 2.74
C HIS A 123 -32.79 16.83 1.61
N ASN A 124 -33.19 17.14 0.38
CA ASN A 124 -32.34 16.99 -0.81
C ASN A 124 -31.12 17.92 -0.83
N ASP A 125 -31.20 19.15 -0.29
CA ASP A 125 -30.12 20.14 -0.46
C ASP A 125 -28.81 19.77 0.28
N ALA A 126 -28.90 19.31 1.54
CA ALA A 126 -27.72 18.94 2.32
C ALA A 126 -27.07 17.62 1.85
N LEU A 127 -27.88 16.68 1.35
CA LEU A 127 -27.39 15.41 0.79
C LEU A 127 -26.76 15.61 -0.59
N GLN A 128 -27.32 16.52 -1.39
CA GLN A 128 -26.84 16.84 -2.74
C GLN A 128 -25.47 17.51 -2.72
N ASP A 129 -25.23 18.44 -1.78
CA ASP A 129 -23.90 19.04 -1.59
C ASP A 129 -22.88 18.03 -1.02
N ARG A 130 -23.31 17.13 -0.14
CA ARG A 130 -22.47 16.06 0.44
C ARG A 130 -21.99 15.04 -0.60
N CYS A 131 -22.86 14.68 -1.53
CA CYS A 131 -22.53 13.82 -2.66
C CYS A 131 -22.07 14.63 -3.87
N ASN A 132 -21.49 15.82 -3.68
CA ASN A 132 -20.78 16.51 -4.73
C ASN A 132 -19.43 15.82 -4.97
N PHE A 133 -19.09 15.57 -6.24
CA PHE A 133 -17.95 14.73 -6.61
C PHE A 133 -16.64 15.33 -6.10
N TYR A 134 -16.51 16.66 -6.20
CA TYR A 134 -15.33 17.40 -5.78
C TYR A 134 -15.12 17.36 -4.27
N ASN A 135 -16.18 17.52 -3.48
CA ASN A 135 -16.13 17.42 -2.02
C ASN A 135 -15.70 15.99 -1.61
N LEU A 136 -16.29 14.97 -2.22
CA LEU A 136 -15.98 13.58 -1.91
C LEU A 136 -14.53 13.20 -2.28
N LEU A 137 -14.06 13.70 -3.41
CA LEU A 137 -12.69 13.53 -3.87
C LEU A 137 -11.70 14.18 -2.89
N LEU A 138 -11.96 15.42 -2.45
CA LEU A 138 -11.14 16.11 -1.45
C LEU A 138 -11.17 15.40 -0.09
N HIS A 139 -12.35 14.98 0.37
CA HIS A 139 -12.49 14.28 1.65
C HIS A 139 -11.74 12.96 1.68
N THR A 140 -11.84 12.15 0.62
CA THR A 140 -11.11 10.89 0.51
C THR A 140 -9.59 11.11 0.39
N ALA A 141 -9.14 12.21 -0.22
CA ALA A 141 -7.73 12.59 -0.25
C ALA A 141 -7.21 12.90 1.16
N LEU A 142 -7.93 13.73 1.91
CA LEU A 142 -7.59 14.11 3.28
C LEU A 142 -7.59 12.89 4.21
N ALA A 143 -8.58 12.02 4.08
CA ALA A 143 -8.65 10.79 4.88
C ALA A 143 -7.47 9.84 4.59
N PHE A 144 -7.10 9.67 3.31
CA PHE A 144 -5.94 8.85 2.93
C PHE A 144 -4.62 9.45 3.45
N ALA A 145 -4.43 10.76 3.30
CA ALA A 145 -3.24 11.46 3.80
C ALA A 145 -3.14 11.38 5.33
N ALA A 146 -4.25 11.60 6.04
CA ALA A 146 -4.31 11.51 7.49
C ALA A 146 -4.03 10.09 8.00
N PHE A 147 -4.53 9.05 7.31
CA PHE A 147 -4.22 7.66 7.63
C PHE A 147 -2.72 7.38 7.54
N VAL A 148 -2.07 7.75 6.43
CA VAL A 148 -0.62 7.54 6.26
C VAL A 148 0.17 8.32 7.30
N PHE A 149 -0.19 9.58 7.53
CA PHE A 149 0.46 10.43 8.53
C PHE A 149 0.34 9.85 9.94
N ALA A 150 -0.86 9.42 10.35
CA ALA A 150 -1.09 8.83 11.66
C ALA A 150 -0.28 7.55 11.89
N VAL A 151 -0.21 6.67 10.90
CA VAL A 151 0.60 5.45 11.03
C VAL A 151 2.08 5.80 11.17
N ILE A 152 2.59 6.79 10.44
CA ILE A 152 3.98 7.25 10.56
C ILE A 152 4.23 7.85 11.94
N THR A 153 3.41 8.79 12.40
CA THR A 153 3.61 9.48 13.68
C THR A 153 3.53 8.52 14.87
N VAL A 154 2.55 7.62 14.88
CA VAL A 154 2.42 6.57 15.92
C VAL A 154 3.64 5.64 15.89
N THR A 155 4.15 5.33 14.71
CA THR A 155 5.34 4.48 14.56
C THR A 155 6.59 5.17 15.10
N GLU A 156 6.85 6.43 14.72
CA GLU A 156 7.96 7.21 15.27
C GLU A 156 7.85 7.35 16.79
N PHE A 157 6.66 7.71 17.28
CA PHE A 157 6.41 7.87 18.72
C PHE A 157 6.67 6.59 19.50
N ARG A 158 6.26 5.43 18.97
CA ARG A 158 6.58 4.12 19.54
C ARG A 158 8.08 3.87 19.63
N TRP A 159 8.84 4.24 18.60
CA TRP A 159 10.30 4.07 18.60
C TRP A 159 11.01 5.03 19.56
N LEU A 160 10.49 6.24 19.74
CA LEU A 160 10.97 7.18 20.75
C LEU A 160 10.80 6.61 22.16
N ILE A 161 9.65 6.02 22.46
CA ILE A 161 9.38 5.38 23.77
C ILE A 161 10.28 4.15 23.96
N ALA A 162 10.41 3.30 22.94
CA ALA A 162 11.18 2.06 23.04
C ALA A 162 12.71 2.27 23.00
N ARG A 163 13.19 3.51 22.73
CA ARG A 163 14.60 3.90 22.55
C ARG A 163 15.44 2.97 21.64
N LYS A 164 14.79 2.17 20.79
CA LYS A 164 15.42 1.19 19.89
C LYS A 164 14.88 1.37 18.48
N LYS A 165 15.49 2.27 17.70
CA LYS A 165 15.14 2.41 16.28
C LYS A 165 15.75 1.25 15.48
N PRO A 166 15.02 0.63 14.53
CA PRO A 166 15.61 -0.38 13.67
C PRO A 166 16.74 0.24 12.82
N TYR A 167 17.86 -0.47 12.69
CA TYR A 167 19.07 0.02 12.02
C TYR A 167 18.87 0.47 10.55
N LYS A 168 17.81 0.00 9.87
CA LYS A 168 17.52 0.29 8.45
C LYS A 168 16.16 0.94 8.21
N TYR A 169 15.50 1.43 9.27
CA TYR A 169 14.15 2.00 9.12
C TYR A 169 14.21 3.42 8.54
N ASN A 170 13.47 3.63 7.44
CA ASN A 170 13.25 4.94 6.84
C ASN A 170 11.75 5.19 6.64
N VAL A 171 11.29 6.41 6.93
CA VAL A 171 9.88 6.82 6.79
C VAL A 171 9.37 6.68 5.36
N ARG A 172 10.26 6.84 4.38
CA ARG A 172 9.94 6.65 2.96
C ARG A 172 9.61 5.20 2.62
N ASP A 173 10.29 4.25 3.25
CA ASP A 173 10.04 2.83 3.00
C ASP A 173 8.75 2.38 3.69
N LEU A 174 8.43 2.98 4.85
CA LEU A 174 7.13 2.81 5.48
C LEU A 174 5.99 3.37 4.62
N SER A 175 6.11 4.59 4.07
CA SER A 175 5.05 5.15 3.22
C SER A 175 4.87 4.38 1.91
N ARG A 176 5.97 3.89 1.32
CA ARG A 176 5.94 2.97 0.17
C ARG A 176 5.24 1.66 0.52
N ALA A 177 5.54 1.08 1.69
CA ALA A 177 4.90 -0.14 2.15
C ALA A 177 3.41 0.05 2.42
N LEU A 178 3.00 1.17 3.02
CA LEU A 178 1.59 1.49 3.21
C LEU A 178 0.86 1.68 1.87
N THR A 179 1.53 2.30 0.90
CA THR A 179 0.98 2.43 -0.46
C THR A 179 0.83 1.07 -1.13
N ALA A 180 1.86 0.22 -1.08
CA ALA A 180 1.82 -1.14 -1.64
C ALA A 180 0.78 -2.04 -0.95
N GLY A 181 0.71 -2.01 0.39
CA GLY A 181 -0.31 -2.74 1.16
C GLY A 181 -1.73 -2.22 0.92
N GLY A 182 -1.86 -0.95 0.51
CA GLY A 182 -3.13 -0.36 0.11
C GLY A 182 -3.72 -0.96 -1.18
N CYS A 183 -2.94 -1.69 -1.99
CA CYS A 183 -3.41 -2.31 -3.24
C CYS A 183 -4.58 -3.27 -3.07
N GLY A 184 -4.80 -3.84 -1.88
CA GLY A 184 -6.00 -4.62 -1.56
C GLY A 184 -7.32 -3.86 -1.81
N LYS A 185 -7.30 -2.52 -1.71
CA LYS A 185 -8.45 -1.65 -2.01
C LYS A 185 -8.92 -1.73 -3.46
N LEU A 186 -8.03 -2.08 -4.38
CA LEU A 186 -8.36 -2.24 -5.81
C LEU A 186 -9.28 -3.44 -6.07
N LEU A 187 -9.27 -4.45 -5.20
CA LEU A 187 -10.23 -5.55 -5.28
C LEU A 187 -11.67 -5.06 -5.11
N GLY A 188 -11.88 -4.02 -4.27
CA GLY A 188 -13.17 -3.39 -4.11
C GLY A 188 -13.67 -2.69 -5.40
N MET A 189 -12.76 -2.23 -6.26
CA MET A 189 -13.14 -1.65 -7.55
C MET A 189 -13.67 -2.69 -8.52
N LEU A 190 -13.08 -3.89 -8.53
CA LEU A 190 -13.58 -5.01 -9.33
C LEU A 190 -15.02 -5.39 -8.92
N GLY A 191 -15.33 -5.30 -7.62
CA GLY A 191 -16.68 -5.51 -7.11
C GLY A 191 -17.72 -4.53 -7.68
N ILE A 192 -17.34 -3.27 -7.90
CA ILE A 192 -18.22 -2.26 -8.51
C ILE A 192 -18.49 -2.57 -9.98
N VAL A 193 -17.45 -2.92 -10.74
CA VAL A 193 -17.57 -3.21 -12.18
C VAL A 193 -18.56 -4.35 -12.42
N TRP A 194 -18.55 -5.36 -11.55
CA TRP A 194 -19.45 -6.50 -11.69
C TRP A 194 -20.90 -6.24 -11.24
N ARG A 195 -21.24 -4.98 -10.89
CA ARG A 195 -22.56 -4.56 -10.33
C ARG A 195 -23.06 -5.50 -9.23
N HIS A 196 -22.15 -6.16 -8.51
CA HIS A 196 -22.54 -7.06 -7.43
C HIS A 196 -23.11 -6.20 -6.31
N ILE A 197 -24.41 -6.39 -6.05
CA ILE A 197 -25.17 -5.72 -4.99
C ILE A 197 -24.36 -5.84 -3.71
N ALA A 198 -23.98 -4.68 -3.15
CA ALA A 198 -23.14 -4.56 -1.98
C ALA A 198 -23.83 -5.17 -0.76
N SER A 199 -23.75 -6.48 -0.60
CA SER A 199 -24.07 -7.12 0.66
C SER A 199 -22.99 -6.71 1.66
N GLY A 200 -23.41 -6.21 2.83
CA GLY A 200 -22.53 -5.88 3.96
C GLY A 200 -21.37 -6.87 4.19
N PRO A 201 -21.55 -8.21 4.10
CA PRO A 201 -20.44 -9.15 4.30
C PRO A 201 -19.31 -9.05 3.25
N TYR A 202 -19.61 -8.77 1.98
CA TYR A 202 -18.57 -8.65 0.95
C TYR A 202 -17.66 -7.44 1.21
N TYR A 203 -18.26 -6.31 1.61
CA TYR A 203 -17.52 -5.12 2.00
C TYR A 203 -16.60 -5.37 3.21
N VAL A 204 -17.12 -6.03 4.24
CA VAL A 204 -16.34 -6.41 5.44
C VAL A 204 -15.17 -7.31 5.06
N LEU A 205 -15.37 -8.24 4.13
CA LEU A 205 -14.32 -9.15 3.67
C LEU A 205 -13.19 -8.40 2.93
N ILE A 206 -13.52 -7.49 2.00
CA ILE A 206 -12.51 -6.68 1.29
C ILE A 206 -11.75 -5.77 2.26
N GLN A 207 -12.45 -5.16 3.22
CA GLN A 207 -11.81 -4.30 4.22
C GLN A 207 -10.89 -5.12 5.12
N GLY A 208 -11.35 -6.27 5.62
CA GLY A 208 -10.52 -7.20 6.40
C GLY A 208 -9.27 -7.64 5.63
N TYR A 209 -9.42 -7.95 4.34
CA TYR A 209 -8.31 -8.29 3.46
C TYR A 209 -7.32 -7.14 3.28
N THR A 210 -7.81 -5.92 3.08
CA THR A 210 -6.97 -4.72 2.98
C THR A 210 -6.18 -4.49 4.27
N VAL A 211 -6.80 -4.71 5.43
CA VAL A 211 -6.11 -4.65 6.74
C VAL A 211 -4.99 -5.69 6.82
N LEU A 212 -5.21 -6.92 6.34
CA LEU A 212 -4.18 -7.96 6.32
C LEU A 212 -3.01 -7.61 5.38
N CYS A 213 -3.29 -7.03 4.20
CA CYS A 213 -2.26 -6.52 3.29
C CYS A 213 -1.42 -5.42 3.96
N LEU A 214 -2.07 -4.46 4.63
CA LEU A 214 -1.38 -3.40 5.36
C LEU A 214 -0.55 -3.93 6.55
N LEU A 215 -1.08 -4.91 7.28
CA LEU A 215 -0.38 -5.58 8.39
C LEU A 215 0.89 -6.28 7.91
N THR A 216 0.80 -7.01 6.80
CA THR A 216 1.96 -7.71 6.24
C THR A 216 2.99 -6.74 5.70
N ALA A 217 2.59 -5.72 4.94
CA ALA A 217 3.48 -4.67 4.44
C ALA A 217 4.21 -3.94 5.58
N TYR A 218 3.49 -3.54 6.64
CA TYR A 218 4.09 -2.90 7.82
C TYR A 218 5.06 -3.84 8.54
N SER A 219 4.68 -5.11 8.72
CA SER A 219 5.53 -6.11 9.40
C SER A 219 6.88 -6.33 8.69
N VAL A 220 6.89 -6.25 7.35
CA VAL A 220 8.10 -6.37 6.53
C VAL A 220 9.07 -5.22 6.81
N VAL A 221 8.56 -3.99 6.95
CA VAL A 221 9.41 -2.80 7.18
C VAL A 221 9.93 -2.75 8.62
N CYS A 222 9.06 -2.96 9.60
CA CYS A 222 9.43 -2.73 11.00
C CYS A 222 10.20 -3.88 11.64
N LYS A 223 10.31 -5.06 10.99
CA LYS A 223 10.90 -6.31 11.54
C LYS A 223 10.44 -6.65 12.98
N THR A 224 9.36 -6.03 13.45
CA THR A 224 8.82 -6.16 14.80
C THR A 224 7.74 -7.23 14.79
N GLY A 225 7.55 -7.94 15.90
CA GLY A 225 6.45 -8.89 16.05
C GLY A 225 5.07 -8.28 15.70
N LYS A 226 4.12 -9.15 15.36
CA LYS A 226 2.77 -8.79 14.83
C LYS A 226 2.03 -7.73 15.68
N GLY A 227 2.26 -7.68 16.99
CA GLY A 227 1.57 -6.76 17.91
C GLY A 227 1.88 -5.27 17.67
N GLY A 228 3.13 -4.90 17.35
CA GLY A 228 3.49 -3.49 17.10
C GLY A 228 2.87 -2.95 15.80
N SER A 229 2.72 -3.84 14.81
CA SER A 229 2.04 -3.53 13.55
C SER A 229 0.55 -3.31 13.74
N LEU A 230 -0.07 -4.07 14.64
CA LEU A 230 -1.50 -3.99 14.89
C LEU A 230 -1.88 -2.66 15.56
N ILE A 231 -1.11 -2.21 16.56
CA ILE A 231 -1.39 -0.96 17.28
C ILE A 231 -1.33 0.27 16.36
N GLY A 232 -0.28 0.35 15.53
CA GLY A 232 -0.14 1.45 14.57
C GLY A 232 -1.28 1.51 13.56
N LEU A 233 -1.68 0.35 13.03
CA LEU A 233 -2.78 0.27 12.07
C LEU A 233 -4.14 0.56 12.73
N ILE A 234 -4.42 0.03 13.92
CA ILE A 234 -5.66 0.32 14.65
C ILE A 234 -5.79 1.83 14.88
N SER A 235 -4.72 2.49 15.34
CA SER A 235 -4.74 3.95 15.53
C SER A 235 -4.99 4.71 14.23
N GLY A 236 -4.35 4.29 13.12
CA GLY A 236 -4.61 4.86 11.80
C GLY A 236 -6.05 4.66 11.32
N PHE A 237 -6.62 3.47 11.48
CA PHE A 237 -8.01 3.17 11.11
C PHE A 237 -9.02 3.92 11.98
N LEU A 238 -8.75 4.08 13.28
CA LEU A 238 -9.59 4.88 14.17
C LEU A 238 -9.58 6.35 13.77
N LEU A 239 -8.43 6.92 13.41
CA LEU A 239 -8.37 8.30 12.91
C LEU A 239 -9.08 8.44 11.56
N TYR A 240 -8.87 7.50 10.63
CA TYR A 240 -9.59 7.48 9.35
C TYR A 240 -11.11 7.44 9.58
N GLY A 241 -11.58 6.54 10.43
CA GLY A 241 -12.99 6.44 10.81
C GLY A 241 -13.50 7.71 11.51
N TYR A 242 -12.68 8.32 12.38
CA TYR A 242 -13.00 9.59 13.02
C TYR A 242 -13.13 10.72 12.01
N ILE A 243 -12.27 10.80 10.99
CA ILE A 243 -12.38 11.82 9.94
C ILE A 243 -13.64 11.58 9.10
N CYS A 244 -13.91 10.33 8.70
CA CYS A 244 -15.13 9.97 7.99
C CYS A 244 -16.42 10.29 8.78
N THR A 245 -16.39 10.14 10.11
CA THR A 245 -17.54 10.40 10.99
C THR A 245 -17.60 11.83 11.53
N SER A 246 -16.50 12.56 11.64
CA SER A 246 -16.48 13.93 12.14
C SER A 246 -16.97 14.92 11.09
N THR A 247 -16.77 14.62 9.81
CA THR A 247 -17.45 15.34 8.72
C THR A 247 -18.98 15.17 8.81
N LEU A 248 -19.48 14.03 9.29
CA LEU A 248 -20.91 13.82 9.57
C LEU A 248 -21.42 14.77 10.68
N LYS A 249 -20.59 15.09 11.68
CA LYS A 249 -20.93 15.99 12.79
C LYS A 249 -20.71 17.48 12.48
N LEU A 250 -19.65 17.85 11.76
CA LEU A 250 -19.34 19.24 11.43
C LEU A 250 -20.45 19.88 10.57
N HIS A 251 -21.02 19.12 9.65
CA HIS A 251 -22.17 19.57 8.83
C HIS A 251 -23.54 19.46 9.53
N LEU A 252 -23.65 18.85 10.71
CA LEU A 252 -24.85 18.95 11.56
C LEU A 252 -24.80 20.18 12.49
N ILE A 253 -23.60 20.71 12.73
CA ILE A 253 -23.40 21.90 13.56
C ILE A 253 -23.54 23.19 12.74
N ILE A 254 -23.04 23.22 11.49
CA ILE A 254 -23.17 24.39 10.59
C ILE A 254 -24.63 24.81 10.26
N PRO A 255 -25.63 23.91 10.06
CA PRO A 255 -27.02 24.34 9.85
C PRO A 255 -27.66 24.94 11.11
N ASN A 256 -27.08 24.71 12.30
CA ASN A 256 -27.58 25.30 13.55
C ASN A 256 -26.99 26.68 13.87
N ILE A 257 -25.96 27.13 13.15
CA ILE A 257 -25.29 28.43 13.40
C ILE A 257 -25.74 29.52 12.40
N THR A 258 -26.48 29.15 11.36
CA THR A 258 -26.98 30.09 10.33
C THR A 258 -28.43 30.56 10.56
N LEU A 259 -29.04 30.22 11.70
CA LEU A 259 -30.35 30.70 12.15
C LEU A 259 -30.24 31.44 13.50
N THR A 260 -29.54 32.57 13.51
CA THR A 260 -29.72 33.66 14.48
C THR A 260 -29.31 34.98 13.85
#